data_AF-A0A963HBZ6-F1
#
_entry.id   AF-A0A963HBZ6-F1
#
_cell.length_a   1.000
_cell.length_b   1.000
_cell.length_c   1.000
_cell.angle_alpha   90.00
_cell.angle_beta   90.00
_cell.angle_gamma   90.00
#
_symmetry.space_group_name_H-M   'P 1'
#
loop_
_entity.id
_entity.type
_entity.pdbx_description
1 polymer ?
#
loop_
_entity_poly.entity_id
_entity_poly.type
_entity_poly.pdbx_seq_one_letter_code
_entity_poly.pdbx_strand_id
1 'polypeptide(L)'
;MRVALFVTCLVDLLRPSVGFAAIKLLEAAGCTVHVPATQTCCGQPAYNAGDRAAAIALAIKTIAECEDADYLVTPSGSCADQIRNAYRELLADDPVWQNRAERLAGRTHELSDFLATVLRVDALPGDFAGSVTHHDSCSGLRGLAIRDQPRALLARLPHLSLREMPGAEECCGFGGTFSLGFGEISSAIAERKCANARLTGADALVGGHAYGWVYPGPM
;
A
#
# COMPACT_ATOMS: atom_id res chain seq x y z
N MET A 1 -19.13 9.79 -1.70
CA MET A 1 -18.77 8.38 -1.44
C MET A 1 -17.99 8.28 -0.14
N ARG A 2 -18.33 7.35 0.75
CA ARG A 2 -17.69 7.17 2.06
C ARG A 2 -16.54 6.17 1.95
N VAL A 3 -15.33 6.60 2.28
CA VAL A 3 -14.12 5.76 2.25
C VAL A 3 -13.62 5.53 3.68
N ALA A 4 -13.46 4.28 4.09
CA ALA A 4 -12.67 3.93 5.26
C ALA A 4 -11.19 3.90 4.86
N LEU A 5 -10.39 4.83 5.39
CA LEU A 5 -8.96 4.80 5.21
C LEU A 5 -8.33 3.89 6.27
N PHE A 6 -7.82 2.75 5.81
CA PHE A 6 -6.96 1.89 6.61
C PHE A 6 -5.52 2.40 6.49
N VAL A 7 -5.13 3.24 7.45
CA VAL A 7 -3.86 3.99 7.47
C VAL A 7 -2.65 3.06 7.48
N THR A 8 -2.79 1.86 8.07
CA THR A 8 -1.73 0.90 8.39
C THR A 8 -0.93 1.24 9.63
N CYS A 9 -0.50 0.20 10.35
CA CYS A 9 0.33 0.34 11.55
C CYS A 9 1.68 1.05 11.29
N LEU A 10 2.28 0.84 10.10
CA LEU A 10 3.59 1.42 9.80
C LEU A 10 3.52 2.89 9.40
N VAL A 11 2.51 3.28 8.63
CA VAL A 11 2.28 4.71 8.34
C VAL A 11 1.99 5.44 9.64
N ASP A 12 1.13 4.89 10.48
CA ASP A 12 0.74 5.53 11.75
C ASP A 12 1.93 5.71 12.71
N LEU A 13 2.80 4.70 12.82
CA LEU A 13 3.95 4.75 13.74
C LEU A 13 5.18 5.47 13.17
N LEU A 14 5.46 5.34 11.87
CA LEU A 14 6.75 5.75 11.31
C LEU A 14 6.64 6.95 10.37
N ARG A 15 5.53 7.08 9.62
CA ARG A 15 5.36 8.11 8.59
C ARG A 15 3.93 8.67 8.53
N PRO A 16 3.43 9.32 9.60
CA PRO A 16 2.03 9.78 9.65
C PRO A 16 1.65 10.73 8.51
N SER A 17 2.63 11.47 7.97
CA SER A 17 2.43 12.36 6.81
C SER A 17 1.86 11.65 5.58
N VAL A 18 2.13 10.35 5.40
CA VAL A 18 1.54 9.56 4.30
C VAL A 18 0.04 9.38 4.51
N GLY A 19 -0.41 9.13 5.74
CA GLY A 19 -1.84 9.04 6.08
C GLY A 19 -2.57 10.35 5.80
N PHE A 20 -2.01 11.47 6.25
CA PHE A 20 -2.59 12.80 5.97
C PHE A 20 -2.59 13.14 4.46
N ALA A 21 -1.55 12.76 3.71
CA ALA A 21 -1.52 12.95 2.27
C ALA A 21 -2.59 12.09 1.55
N ALA A 22 -2.79 10.84 2.00
CA ALA A 22 -3.83 9.97 1.48
C ALA A 22 -5.24 10.55 1.73
N ILE A 23 -5.51 11.10 2.92
CA ILE A 23 -6.76 11.80 3.23
C ILE A 23 -6.96 12.96 2.25
N LYS A 24 -5.98 13.85 2.11
CA LYS A 24 -6.05 15.00 1.19
C LYS A 24 -6.33 14.59 -0.26
N LEU A 25 -5.69 13.53 -0.74
CA LEU A 25 -5.91 13.00 -2.09
C LEU A 25 -7.35 12.50 -2.28
N LEU A 26 -7.84 11.72 -1.32
CA LEU A 26 -9.19 11.16 -1.37
C LEU A 26 -10.27 12.24 -1.26
N GLU A 27 -10.09 13.21 -0.37
CA GLU A 27 -11.01 14.35 -0.20
C GLU A 27 -11.02 15.27 -1.42
N ALA A 28 -9.85 15.56 -2.00
CA ALA A 28 -9.74 16.31 -3.25
C ALA A 28 -10.44 15.59 -4.42
N ALA A 29 -10.52 14.26 -4.38
CA ALA A 29 -11.26 13.45 -5.34
C ALA A 29 -12.76 13.30 -4.99
N GLY A 30 -13.28 14.05 -4.02
CA GLY A 30 -14.70 14.07 -3.65
C GLY A 30 -15.16 12.96 -2.69
N CYS A 31 -14.22 12.25 -2.05
CA CYS A 31 -14.56 11.26 -1.02
C CYS A 31 -14.80 11.94 0.34
N THR A 32 -15.71 11.37 1.12
CA THR A 32 -15.79 11.62 2.57
C THR A 32 -14.97 10.54 3.27
N VAL A 33 -13.83 10.92 3.84
CA VAL A 33 -12.89 9.97 4.44
C VAL A 33 -13.20 9.78 5.93
N HIS A 34 -13.29 8.52 6.36
CA HIS A 34 -13.36 8.14 7.76
C HIS A 34 -12.15 7.26 8.10
N VAL A 35 -11.51 7.55 9.22
CA VAL A 35 -10.39 6.77 9.75
C VAL A 35 -10.89 6.09 11.02
N PRO A 36 -11.09 4.74 11.03
CA PRO A 36 -11.52 4.06 12.24
C PRO A 36 -10.49 4.26 13.36
N ALA A 37 -10.91 4.86 14.48
CA ALA A 37 -10.01 5.25 15.58
C ALA A 37 -9.38 4.04 16.30
N THR A 38 -10.03 2.88 16.19
CA THR A 38 -9.58 1.65 16.83
C THR A 38 -8.73 0.78 15.91
N GLN A 39 -8.53 1.16 14.63
CA GLN A 39 -7.74 0.35 13.69
C GLN A 39 -6.31 0.08 14.21
N THR A 40 -5.76 -1.09 13.89
CA THR A 40 -4.43 -1.49 14.35
C THR A 40 -3.59 -2.07 13.21
N CYS A 41 -3.43 -3.40 13.17
CA CYS A 41 -2.67 -4.11 12.15
C CYS A 41 -3.62 -4.95 11.30
N CYS A 42 -3.33 -5.08 10.00
CA CYS A 42 -4.10 -5.95 9.10
C CYS A 42 -3.89 -7.45 9.39
N GLY A 43 -2.94 -7.82 10.26
CA GLY A 43 -2.65 -9.20 10.63
C GLY A 43 -1.66 -9.92 9.72
N GLN A 44 -1.13 -9.26 8.69
CA GLN A 44 -0.17 -9.88 7.77
C GLN A 44 1.09 -10.46 8.44
N PRO A 45 1.74 -9.79 9.42
CA PRO A 45 2.89 -10.39 10.10
C PRO A 45 2.55 -11.70 10.83
N ALA A 46 1.38 -11.77 11.48
CA ALA A 46 0.91 -12.97 12.16
C ALA A 46 0.61 -14.09 11.16
N TYR A 47 -0.08 -13.76 10.05
CA TYR A 47 -0.36 -14.69 8.96
C TYR A 47 0.93 -15.29 8.38
N ASN A 48 1.92 -14.45 8.04
CA ASN A 48 3.20 -14.88 7.49
C ASN A 48 4.04 -15.71 8.48
N ALA A 49 3.85 -15.51 9.79
CA ALA A 49 4.52 -16.27 10.85
C ALA A 49 3.80 -17.60 11.19
N GLY A 50 2.63 -17.86 10.59
CA GLY A 50 1.82 -19.04 10.89
C GLY A 50 0.95 -18.91 12.14
N ASP A 51 0.91 -17.74 12.80
CA ASP A 51 0.00 -17.46 13.90
C ASP A 51 -1.41 -17.14 13.36
N ARG A 52 -2.11 -18.20 12.96
CA ARG A 52 -3.46 -18.10 12.39
C ARG A 52 -4.46 -17.54 13.38
N ALA A 53 -4.33 -17.85 14.67
CA ALA A 53 -5.27 -17.35 15.68
C ALA A 53 -5.22 -15.83 15.79
N ALA A 54 -4.03 -15.24 15.88
CA ALA A 54 -3.87 -13.79 15.89
C ALA A 54 -4.28 -13.15 14.56
N ALA A 55 -3.96 -13.79 13.42
CA ALA A 55 -4.36 -13.31 12.10
C ALA A 55 -5.90 -13.26 11.94
N ILE A 56 -6.61 -14.30 12.39
CA ILE A 56 -8.09 -14.37 12.38
C ILE A 56 -8.68 -13.27 13.27
N ALA A 57 -8.18 -13.10 14.49
CA ALA A 57 -8.66 -12.08 15.41
C ALA A 57 -8.52 -10.67 14.83
N LEU A 58 -7.38 -10.37 14.18
CA LEU A 58 -7.14 -9.09 13.52
C LEU A 58 -7.99 -8.91 12.25
N ALA A 59 -8.25 -9.97 11.49
CA ALA A 59 -9.12 -9.93 10.33
C ALA A 59 -10.57 -9.59 10.72
N ILE A 60 -11.11 -10.31 11.71
CA ILE A 60 -12.43 -10.07 12.29
C ILE A 60 -12.59 -8.63 12.75
N LYS A 61 -11.59 -8.13 13.50
CA LYS A 61 -11.58 -6.76 14.00
C LYS A 61 -11.56 -5.73 12.86
N THR A 62 -10.66 -5.90 11.88
CA THR A 62 -10.54 -4.98 10.73
C THR A 62 -11.83 -4.94 9.92
N ILE A 63 -12.49 -6.09 9.73
CA ILE A 63 -13.79 -6.15 9.06
C ILE A 63 -14.84 -5.34 9.82
N ALA A 64 -15.01 -5.59 11.12
CA ALA A 64 -15.99 -4.88 11.94
C ALA A 64 -15.77 -3.36 11.96
N GLU A 65 -14.52 -2.89 11.87
CA GLU A 65 -14.17 -1.47 11.89
C GLU A 65 -14.44 -0.73 10.57
N CYS A 66 -14.46 -1.46 9.45
CA CYS A 66 -14.48 -0.85 8.12
C CYS A 66 -15.70 -1.22 7.28
N GLU A 67 -16.55 -2.14 7.75
CA GLU A 67 -17.59 -2.72 6.90
C GLU A 67 -18.77 -1.78 6.57
N ASP A 68 -18.89 -0.66 7.25
CA ASP A 68 -19.94 0.34 7.04
C ASP A 68 -19.58 1.41 5.98
N ALA A 69 -18.36 1.38 5.44
CA ALA A 69 -17.93 2.28 4.38
C ALA A 69 -18.21 1.71 2.98
N ASP A 70 -18.37 2.56 1.97
CA ASP A 70 -18.57 2.12 0.59
C ASP A 70 -17.32 1.40 0.06
N TYR A 71 -16.14 1.92 0.43
CA TYR A 71 -14.83 1.36 0.09
C TYR A 71 -13.88 1.39 1.28
N LEU A 72 -12.97 0.41 1.32
CA LEU A 72 -11.77 0.44 2.16
C LEU A 72 -10.58 0.79 1.27
N VAL A 73 -9.85 1.84 1.61
CA VAL A 73 -8.64 2.24 0.88
C VAL A 73 -7.44 2.20 1.81
N THR A 74 -6.30 1.74 1.32
CA THR A 74 -5.07 1.71 2.12
C THR A 74 -3.85 2.12 1.28
N PRO A 75 -2.94 2.95 1.81
CA PRO A 75 -1.69 3.34 1.14
C PRO A 75 -0.60 2.26 1.30
N SER A 76 -0.98 0.99 1.13
CA SER A 76 -0.09 -0.16 1.26
C SER A 76 -0.62 -1.35 0.47
N GLY A 77 0.11 -1.75 -0.57
CA GLY A 77 -0.20 -2.97 -1.30
C GLY A 77 -0.22 -4.23 -0.44
N SER A 78 0.50 -4.26 0.69
CA SER A 78 0.59 -5.46 1.52
C SER A 78 -0.61 -5.59 2.46
N CYS A 79 -1.13 -4.47 2.97
CA CYS A 79 -2.37 -4.45 3.73
C CYS A 79 -3.57 -4.70 2.81
N ALA A 80 -3.57 -4.11 1.61
CA ALA A 80 -4.61 -4.37 0.62
C ALA A 80 -4.64 -5.86 0.21
N ASP A 81 -3.49 -6.47 -0.06
CA ASP A 81 -3.37 -7.90 -0.38
C ASP A 81 -3.85 -8.80 0.78
N GLN A 82 -3.43 -8.50 2.01
CA GLN A 82 -3.88 -9.24 3.20
C GLN A 82 -5.41 -9.21 3.34
N ILE A 83 -6.02 -8.03 3.20
CA ILE A 83 -7.47 -7.86 3.37
C ILE A 83 -8.23 -8.48 2.21
N ARG A 84 -7.74 -8.35 0.96
CA ARG A 84 -8.44 -8.86 -0.23
C ARG A 84 -8.35 -10.36 -0.39
N ASN A 85 -7.16 -10.91 -0.17
CA ASN A 85 -6.84 -12.29 -0.51
C ASN A 85 -6.78 -13.17 0.74
N ALA A 86 -5.97 -12.81 1.73
CA ALA A 86 -5.74 -13.68 2.89
C ALA A 86 -6.95 -13.79 3.84
N TYR A 87 -7.77 -12.74 3.99
CA TYR A 87 -8.95 -12.81 4.88
C TYR A 87 -9.98 -13.84 4.44
N ARG A 88 -10.10 -14.10 3.13
CA ARG A 88 -11.01 -15.12 2.59
C ARG A 88 -10.56 -16.52 3.01
N GLU A 89 -9.25 -16.78 2.99
CA GLU A 89 -8.67 -18.05 3.42
C GLU A 89 -8.77 -18.20 4.93
N LEU A 90 -8.40 -17.16 5.69
CA LEU A 90 -8.40 -17.17 7.15
C LEU A 90 -9.77 -17.42 7.76
N LEU A 91 -10.83 -16.97 7.10
CA LEU A 91 -12.19 -17.00 7.61
C LEU A 91 -13.09 -18.01 6.87
N ALA A 92 -12.50 -18.90 6.05
CA ALA A 92 -13.24 -19.87 5.24
C ALA A 92 -14.08 -20.86 6.05
N ASP A 93 -13.67 -21.16 7.29
CA ASP A 93 -14.35 -22.13 8.16
C ASP A 93 -15.54 -21.52 8.95
N ASP A 94 -15.74 -20.20 8.88
CA ASP A 94 -16.88 -19.50 9.51
C ASP A 94 -17.73 -18.80 8.44
N PRO A 95 -18.90 -19.35 8.07
CA PRO A 95 -19.72 -18.80 6.98
C PRO A 95 -20.14 -17.33 7.17
N VAL A 96 -20.32 -16.88 8.42
CA VAL A 96 -20.72 -15.50 8.71
C VAL A 96 -19.56 -14.56 8.44
N TRP A 97 -18.36 -14.91 8.94
CA TRP A 97 -17.17 -14.10 8.72
C TRP A 97 -16.63 -14.20 7.30
N GLN A 98 -16.75 -15.36 6.66
CA GLN A 98 -16.42 -15.56 5.26
C GLN A 98 -17.19 -14.58 4.38
N ASN A 99 -18.53 -14.51 4.50
CA ASN A 99 -19.33 -13.60 3.70
C ASN A 99 -18.92 -12.13 3.89
N ARG A 100 -18.62 -11.73 5.14
CA ARG A 100 -18.18 -10.37 5.45
C ARG A 100 -16.78 -10.08 4.89
N ALA A 101 -15.87 -11.05 4.94
CA ALA A 101 -14.56 -10.96 4.33
C ALA A 101 -14.65 -10.81 2.81
N GLU A 102 -15.53 -11.57 2.14
CA GLU A 102 -15.75 -11.47 0.70
C GLU A 102 -16.28 -10.10 0.30
N ARG A 103 -17.27 -9.58 1.05
CA ARG A 103 -17.83 -8.24 0.84
C ARG A 103 -16.77 -7.16 1.02
N LEU A 104 -15.99 -7.21 2.09
CA LEU A 104 -14.92 -6.24 2.32
C LEU A 104 -13.85 -6.32 1.23
N ALA A 105 -13.39 -7.51 0.89
CA ALA A 105 -12.38 -7.73 -0.14
C ALA A 105 -12.83 -7.18 -1.52
N GLY A 106 -14.11 -7.26 -1.86
CA GLY A 106 -14.65 -6.71 -3.12
C GLY A 106 -14.62 -5.18 -3.22
N ARG A 107 -14.43 -4.47 -2.11
CA ARG A 107 -14.37 -2.99 -2.05
C ARG A 107 -13.08 -2.47 -1.43
N THR A 108 -12.10 -3.34 -1.22
CA THR A 108 -10.78 -2.95 -0.73
C THR A 108 -9.87 -2.62 -1.91
N HIS A 109 -9.23 -1.45 -1.87
CA HIS A 109 -8.27 -1.03 -2.87
C HIS A 109 -7.00 -0.47 -2.24
N GLU A 110 -5.88 -0.65 -2.94
CA GLU A 110 -4.69 0.15 -2.69
C GLU A 110 -4.93 1.57 -3.24
N LEU A 111 -4.33 2.59 -2.62
CA LEU A 111 -4.60 4.00 -2.92
C LEU A 111 -4.41 4.37 -4.40
N SER A 112 -3.30 3.98 -5.03
CA SER A 112 -3.04 4.28 -6.44
C SER A 112 -4.00 3.54 -7.37
N ASP A 113 -4.32 2.28 -7.06
CA ASP A 113 -5.32 1.52 -7.80
C ASP A 113 -6.69 2.20 -7.69
N PHE A 114 -7.11 2.58 -6.48
CA PHE A 114 -8.39 3.23 -6.24
C PHE A 114 -8.55 4.55 -7.03
N LEU A 115 -7.54 5.41 -6.97
CA LEU A 115 -7.52 6.69 -7.68
C LEU A 115 -7.56 6.48 -9.20
N ALA A 116 -6.84 5.49 -9.71
CA ALA A 116 -6.74 5.23 -11.14
C ALA A 116 -7.96 4.50 -11.73
N THR A 117 -8.51 3.52 -11.03
CA THR A 117 -9.49 2.56 -11.60
C THR A 117 -10.93 2.82 -11.15
N VAL A 118 -11.13 3.17 -9.88
CA VAL A 118 -12.45 3.44 -9.30
C VAL A 118 -12.83 4.90 -9.49
N LEU A 119 -12.02 5.82 -8.96
CA LEU A 119 -12.28 7.25 -9.06
C LEU A 119 -11.95 7.83 -10.45
N ARG A 120 -11.00 7.21 -11.15
CA ARG A 120 -10.51 7.64 -12.47
C ARG A 120 -10.19 9.13 -12.52
N VAL A 121 -9.47 9.60 -11.48
CA VAL A 121 -9.21 11.04 -11.28
C VAL A 121 -8.50 11.65 -12.48
N ASP A 122 -8.98 12.82 -12.92
CA ASP A 122 -8.39 13.49 -14.08
C ASP A 122 -7.13 14.30 -13.76
N ALA A 123 -7.12 14.88 -12.56
CA ALA A 123 -6.02 15.67 -12.02
C ALA A 123 -5.72 15.22 -10.59
N LEU A 124 -4.45 15.37 -10.20
CA LEU A 124 -4.01 15.16 -8.84
C LEU A 124 -3.57 16.49 -8.23
N PRO A 125 -3.83 16.74 -6.94
CA PRO A 125 -3.24 17.87 -6.25
C PRO A 125 -1.71 17.66 -6.16
N GLY A 126 -0.96 18.68 -6.54
CA GLY A 126 0.50 18.68 -6.48
C GLY A 126 1.13 19.35 -7.69
N ASP A 127 2.32 19.90 -7.50
CA ASP A 127 3.07 20.69 -8.47
C ASP A 127 4.53 20.22 -8.57
N PHE A 128 4.82 18.98 -8.14
CA PHE A 128 6.17 18.43 -8.19
C PHE A 128 6.74 18.54 -9.62
N ALA A 129 7.86 19.24 -9.73
CA ALA A 129 8.62 19.40 -10.95
C ALA A 129 9.96 18.69 -10.79
N GLY A 130 10.22 17.70 -11.64
CA GLY A 130 11.44 16.90 -11.55
C GLY A 130 11.26 15.50 -12.13
N SER A 131 12.19 14.62 -11.78
CA SER A 131 12.22 13.24 -12.20
C SER A 131 12.01 12.30 -11.01
N VAL A 132 11.24 11.24 -11.20
CA VAL A 132 11.03 10.21 -10.19
C VAL A 132 11.35 8.84 -10.77
N THR A 133 11.73 7.91 -9.91
CA THR A 133 11.72 6.48 -10.24
C THR A 133 10.73 5.76 -9.33
N HIS A 134 10.12 4.68 -9.84
CA HIS A 134 9.04 3.97 -9.15
C HIS A 134 9.48 2.59 -8.67
N HIS A 135 9.26 2.30 -7.39
CA HIS A 135 9.42 0.98 -6.82
C HIS A 135 8.08 0.23 -6.79
N ASP A 136 7.97 -0.80 -7.65
CA ASP A 136 6.89 -1.76 -7.57
C ASP A 136 7.10 -2.70 -6.40
N SER A 137 6.08 -2.81 -5.56
CA SER A 137 6.10 -3.74 -4.45
C SER A 137 5.67 -5.13 -4.88
N CYS A 138 6.18 -6.14 -4.17
CA CYS A 138 5.79 -7.51 -4.45
C CYS A 138 4.30 -7.77 -4.19
N SER A 139 3.73 -7.30 -3.07
CA SER A 139 2.31 -7.49 -2.76
C SER A 139 1.39 -6.73 -3.73
N GLY A 140 1.73 -5.49 -4.09
CA GLY A 140 0.97 -4.72 -5.07
C GLY A 140 1.02 -5.36 -6.45
N LEU A 141 2.22 -5.70 -6.93
CA LEU A 141 2.40 -6.28 -8.25
C LEU A 141 1.84 -7.70 -8.36
N ARG A 142 2.25 -8.61 -7.46
CA ARG A 142 1.97 -10.05 -7.56
C ARG A 142 0.64 -10.44 -6.93
N GLY A 143 0.24 -9.79 -5.84
CA GLY A 143 -1.02 -10.07 -5.13
C GLY A 143 -2.21 -9.29 -5.67
N LEU A 144 -1.98 -8.05 -6.14
CA LEU A 144 -3.06 -7.14 -6.54
C LEU A 144 -3.05 -6.76 -8.03
N ALA A 145 -2.05 -7.21 -8.80
CA ALA A 145 -1.85 -6.82 -10.21
C ALA A 145 -1.76 -5.31 -10.43
N ILE A 146 -1.17 -4.58 -9.47
CA ILE A 146 -0.93 -3.14 -9.54
C ILE A 146 0.42 -2.92 -10.19
N ARG A 147 0.42 -2.38 -11.40
CA ARG A 147 1.64 -2.07 -12.17
C ARG A 147 1.48 -0.75 -12.91
N ASP A 148 0.42 -0.63 -13.69
CA ASP A 148 0.24 0.49 -14.61
C ASP A 148 -0.47 1.67 -13.92
N GLN A 149 -1.22 1.39 -12.85
CA GLN A 149 -2.02 2.38 -12.10
C GLN A 149 -1.16 3.51 -11.49
N PRO A 150 -0.06 3.23 -10.75
CA PRO A 150 0.79 4.30 -10.23
C PRO A 150 1.41 5.14 -11.35
N ARG A 151 1.82 4.49 -12.44
CA ARG A 151 2.45 5.16 -13.60
C ARG A 151 1.48 6.08 -14.31
N ALA A 152 0.24 5.62 -14.51
CA ALA A 152 -0.83 6.43 -15.10
C ALA A 152 -1.14 7.67 -14.25
N LEU A 153 -1.10 7.56 -12.92
CA LEU A 153 -1.27 8.70 -12.02
C LEU A 153 -0.09 9.68 -12.10
N LEU A 154 1.15 9.18 -12.05
CA LEU A 154 2.36 10.00 -12.16
C LEU A 154 2.40 10.77 -13.50
N ALA A 155 1.98 10.15 -14.60
CA ALA A 155 1.92 10.78 -15.91
C ALA A 155 0.93 11.96 -16.01
N ARG A 156 0.03 12.14 -15.04
CA ARG A 156 -0.89 13.28 -14.98
C ARG A 156 -0.23 14.54 -14.39
N LEU A 157 0.95 14.44 -13.79
CA LEU A 157 1.69 15.57 -13.26
C LEU A 157 2.54 16.19 -14.38
N PRO A 158 2.24 17.43 -14.83
CA PRO A 158 2.77 17.98 -16.10
C PRO A 158 4.28 18.23 -16.10
N HIS A 159 4.88 18.42 -14.92
CA HIS A 159 6.30 18.71 -14.76
C HIS A 159 7.09 17.54 -14.17
N LEU A 160 6.46 16.37 -14.04
CA LEU A 160 7.07 15.15 -13.57
C LEU A 160 7.50 14.27 -14.75
N SER A 161 8.72 13.72 -14.67
CA SER A 161 9.20 12.70 -15.59
C SER A 161 9.49 11.40 -14.85
N LEU A 162 8.97 10.27 -15.37
CA LEU A 162 9.23 8.95 -14.78
C LEU A 162 10.45 8.31 -15.46
N ARG A 163 11.44 7.91 -14.64
CA ARG A 163 12.63 7.16 -15.05
C ARG A 163 12.57 5.78 -14.40
N GLU A 164 12.22 4.76 -15.17
CA GLU A 164 12.13 3.39 -14.66
C GLU A 164 13.49 2.87 -14.19
N MET A 165 13.52 2.27 -13.00
CA MET A 165 14.73 1.64 -12.48
C MET A 165 14.94 0.24 -13.09
N PRO A 166 16.20 -0.17 -13.34
CA PRO A 166 16.50 -1.57 -13.58
C PRO A 166 15.99 -2.45 -12.42
N GLY A 167 15.31 -3.54 -12.74
CA GLY A 167 14.76 -4.43 -11.72
C GLY A 167 13.67 -3.78 -10.86
N ALA A 168 12.85 -2.86 -11.40
CA ALA A 168 11.75 -2.20 -10.69
C ALA A 168 10.80 -3.20 -9.99
N GLU A 169 10.57 -4.37 -10.59
CA GLU A 169 9.70 -5.43 -10.10
C GLU A 169 10.38 -6.44 -9.13
N GLU A 170 11.69 -6.28 -8.89
CA GLU A 170 12.44 -7.09 -7.93
C GLU A 170 12.10 -6.70 -6.48
N CYS A 171 12.18 -7.69 -5.59
CA CYS A 171 11.97 -7.51 -4.17
C CYS A 171 12.94 -6.46 -3.58
N CYS A 172 12.44 -5.64 -2.64
CA CYS A 172 13.25 -4.67 -1.91
C CYS A 172 13.94 -5.25 -0.66
N GLY A 173 13.66 -6.52 -0.31
CA GLY A 173 14.26 -7.19 0.85
C GLY A 173 13.50 -6.99 2.17
N PHE A 174 12.53 -6.07 2.26
CA PHE A 174 11.87 -5.76 3.53
C PHE A 174 11.07 -6.94 4.12
N GLY A 175 10.08 -7.48 3.39
CA GLY A 175 9.35 -8.71 3.73
C GLY A 175 8.85 -8.92 5.17
N GLY A 176 8.83 -7.90 6.04
CA GLY A 176 8.55 -8.04 7.47
C GLY A 176 9.51 -9.01 8.18
N THR A 177 9.02 -10.20 8.50
CA THR A 177 9.76 -11.26 9.21
C THR A 177 11.03 -11.70 8.48
N PHE A 178 11.05 -11.64 7.15
CA PHE A 178 12.26 -11.94 6.37
C PHE A 178 13.42 -11.02 6.73
N SER A 179 13.19 -9.69 6.81
CA SER A 179 14.27 -8.76 7.17
C SER A 179 14.78 -8.94 8.59
N LEU A 180 13.93 -9.42 9.51
CA LEU A 180 14.33 -9.70 10.88
C LEU A 180 15.11 -11.02 11.01
N GLY A 181 14.68 -12.07 10.29
CA GLY A 181 15.32 -13.39 10.34
C GLY A 181 16.60 -13.49 9.51
N PHE A 182 16.68 -12.75 8.41
CA PHE A 182 17.78 -12.81 7.44
C PHE A 182 18.33 -11.42 7.12
N GLY A 183 18.73 -10.69 8.17
CA GLY A 183 19.16 -9.30 8.07
C GLY A 183 20.25 -9.03 7.02
N GLU A 184 21.29 -9.86 6.97
CA GLU A 184 22.38 -9.69 5.98
C GLU A 184 21.89 -9.86 4.53
N ILE A 185 21.06 -10.87 4.28
CA ILE A 185 20.48 -11.14 2.96
C ILE A 185 19.52 -10.02 2.57
N SER A 186 18.65 -9.60 3.50
CA SER A 186 17.74 -8.47 3.32
C SER A 186 18.48 -7.19 2.97
N SER A 187 19.56 -6.87 3.69
CA SER A 187 20.39 -5.70 3.44
C SER A 187 21.04 -5.75 2.06
N ALA A 188 21.60 -6.90 1.66
CA ALA A 188 22.20 -7.06 0.33
C ALA A 188 21.17 -6.85 -0.81
N ILE A 189 19.93 -7.33 -0.62
CA ILE A 189 18.83 -7.11 -1.57
C ILE A 189 18.45 -5.61 -1.62
N ALA A 190 18.30 -4.99 -0.46
CA ALA A 190 17.96 -3.56 -0.35
C ALA A 190 19.05 -2.68 -0.96
N GLU A 191 20.33 -2.99 -0.73
CA GLU A 191 21.48 -2.29 -1.32
C GLU A 191 21.46 -2.34 -2.84
N ARG A 192 21.21 -3.53 -3.42
CA ARG A 192 21.06 -3.67 -4.88
C ARG A 192 19.90 -2.83 -5.41
N LYS A 193 18.77 -2.82 -4.70
CA LYS A 193 17.60 -2.00 -5.09
C LYS A 193 17.92 -0.51 -5.06
N CYS A 194 18.59 -0.05 -4.01
CA CYS A 194 19.03 1.34 -3.86
C CYS A 194 20.06 1.72 -4.94
N ALA A 195 20.99 0.83 -5.29
CA ALA A 195 21.93 1.05 -6.37
C ALA A 195 21.20 1.23 -7.71
N ASN A 196 20.22 0.37 -8.02
CA ASN A 196 19.41 0.51 -9.24
C ASN A 196 18.61 1.81 -9.26
N ALA A 197 18.03 2.23 -8.13
CA ALA A 197 17.34 3.51 -8.03
C ALA A 197 18.29 4.68 -8.31
N ARG A 198 19.52 4.66 -7.77
CA ARG A 198 20.54 5.69 -8.03
C ARG A 198 20.97 5.75 -9.49
N LEU A 199 21.05 4.61 -10.19
CA LEU A 199 21.40 4.57 -11.62
C LEU A 199 20.41 5.35 -12.51
N THR A 200 19.18 5.56 -12.05
CA THR A 200 18.19 6.36 -12.81
C THR A 200 18.52 7.86 -12.84
N GLY A 201 19.32 8.34 -11.89
CA GLY A 201 19.55 9.75 -11.65
C GLY A 201 18.26 10.54 -11.39
N ALA A 202 17.19 9.88 -10.94
CA ALA A 202 15.91 10.52 -10.65
C ALA A 202 15.96 11.28 -9.32
N ASP A 203 15.32 12.45 -9.26
CA ASP A 203 15.30 13.33 -8.08
C ASP A 203 14.62 12.70 -6.85
N ALA A 204 13.68 11.77 -7.07
CA ALA A 204 13.01 11.05 -5.99
C ALA A 204 12.67 9.59 -6.32
N LEU A 205 12.55 8.76 -5.28
CA LEU A 205 12.00 7.40 -5.35
C LEU A 205 10.59 7.39 -4.77
N VAL A 206 9.62 6.89 -5.54
CA VAL A 206 8.22 6.76 -5.12
C VAL A 206 7.77 5.30 -5.11
N GLY A 207 6.80 4.94 -4.27
CA GLY A 207 6.26 3.57 -4.22
C GLY A 207 5.01 3.46 -3.36
N GLY A 208 4.15 2.46 -3.64
CA GLY A 208 2.83 2.26 -3.02
C GLY A 208 2.84 1.60 -1.63
N HIS A 209 3.85 1.85 -0.79
CA HIS A 209 4.00 1.26 0.55
C HIS A 209 4.53 2.28 1.56
N ALA A 210 4.30 2.02 2.84
CA ALA A 210 4.78 2.85 3.96
C ALA A 210 6.31 3.10 3.95
N TYR A 211 7.09 2.26 3.27
CA TYR A 211 8.53 2.42 3.07
C TYR A 211 8.91 3.09 1.74
N GLY A 212 8.00 3.82 1.09
CA GLY A 212 8.32 4.70 -0.02
C GLY A 212 9.35 5.75 0.44
N TRP A 213 10.62 5.51 0.12
CA TRP A 213 11.74 6.35 0.48
C TRP A 213 11.69 7.68 -0.30
N VAL A 214 10.96 8.67 0.19
CA VAL A 214 11.31 10.06 -0.12
C VAL A 214 12.51 10.39 0.77
N TYR A 215 13.73 10.22 0.24
CA TYR A 215 14.96 10.69 0.88
C TYR A 215 15.11 12.17 0.55
N PRO A 216 15.02 13.11 1.51
CA PRO A 216 15.20 14.54 1.25
C PRO A 216 16.66 15.00 1.42
N GLY A 217 17.63 14.08 1.45
CA GLY A 217 19.06 14.40 1.53
C GLY A 217 19.73 14.38 0.15
N PRO A 218 20.88 15.07 -0.03
CA PRO A 218 21.63 14.99 -1.27
C PRO A 218 22.02 13.53 -1.56
N MET A 219 21.77 13.10 -2.79
CA MET A 219 22.23 11.80 -3.32
C MET A 219 23.75 11.72 -3.34
#